data_AF-A0A833E675-F1
#
_entry.id   AF-A0A833E675-F1
#
_cell.length_a   1.000
_cell.length_b   1.000
_cell.length_c   1.000
_cell.angle_alpha   90.00
_cell.angle_beta   90.00
_cell.angle_gamma   90.00
#
_symmetry.space_group_name_H-M   'P 1'
#
loop_
_entity.id
_entity.type
_entity.pdbx_description
1 polymer ?
#
loop_
_entity_poly.entity_id
_entity_poly.type
_entity_poly.pdbx_seq_one_letter_code
_entity_poly.pdbx_strand_id
1 'polypeptide(L)'
;MGRVIEENDVAKVCEGWPYPLYSLKKYPFTAAEEELFRAIVDVLLKKNSIVYVEFKILPKEAEELFKNTFRDEVLLKIPPQTFSKLPKEEEKEQITNTIAGYLRKFDVQNPKRLAEEIVNRVFGLGILEEFLEDDSLEEVMVNGDNRPVFVFHRRLGMCKTDVYLSKEDILRYIKKVAVWANKAVNERNPLLDAHLPNGDRFNATVPPVSVLGPTITIRKFRRRPFTLLDIIKKGTLPEEVAAFLWLAVDGLGVAPRNVLITGGAGAGKTTTLNALLDFVPLEQRIITVEDTKELDIPLHENWVPLITRPGTRDCKAVTMDELLRNALRM
;
A
#
# COMPACT_ATOMS: atom_id res chain seq x y z
N MET A 1 22.26 16.52 -8.22
CA MET A 1 20.89 16.07 -8.59
C MET A 1 20.67 16.42 -10.04
N GLY A 2 20.10 15.51 -10.84
CA GLY A 2 19.69 15.80 -12.21
C GLY A 2 18.50 16.77 -12.26
N ARG A 3 18.08 17.16 -13.46
CA ARG A 3 16.93 18.04 -13.65
C ARG A 3 15.65 17.36 -13.15
N VAL A 4 14.71 18.14 -12.61
CA VAL A 4 13.39 17.65 -12.21
C VAL A 4 12.56 17.30 -13.44
N ILE A 5 12.03 16.08 -13.51
CA ILE A 5 11.20 15.58 -14.61
C ILE A 5 9.71 15.58 -14.21
N GLU A 6 9.42 15.24 -12.96
CA GLU A 6 8.06 15.21 -12.41
C GLU A 6 8.11 15.58 -10.92
N GLU A 7 7.08 16.27 -10.46
CA GLU A 7 6.93 16.61 -9.05
C GLU A 7 5.44 16.66 -8.72
N ASN A 8 5.04 15.96 -7.66
CA ASN A 8 3.68 15.95 -7.11
C ASN A 8 3.74 16.30 -5.61
N ASP A 9 2.64 16.15 -4.88
CA ASP A 9 2.59 16.48 -3.45
C ASP A 9 3.41 15.53 -2.58
N VAL A 10 3.65 14.30 -3.04
CA VAL A 10 4.29 13.21 -2.28
C VAL A 10 5.78 13.09 -2.60
N ALA A 11 6.19 13.38 -3.83
CA ALA A 11 7.53 13.07 -4.31
C ALA A 11 8.01 13.99 -5.43
N LYS A 12 9.32 13.93 -5.64
CA LYS A 12 10.05 14.60 -6.70
C LYS A 12 10.88 13.58 -7.46
N VAL A 13 10.72 13.54 -8.78
CA VAL A 13 11.46 12.65 -9.67
C VAL A 13 12.44 13.46 -10.51
N CYS A 14 13.73 13.10 -10.43
CA CYS A 14 14.81 13.75 -11.14
C CYS A 14 15.45 12.81 -12.17
N GLU A 15 16.11 13.39 -13.17
CA GLU A 15 16.97 12.66 -14.10
C GLU A 15 18.04 11.88 -13.35
N GLY A 16 18.29 10.66 -13.83
CA GLY A 16 19.29 9.75 -13.31
C GLY A 16 19.64 8.69 -14.33
N TRP A 17 20.78 8.01 -14.11
CA TRP A 17 21.27 6.92 -14.94
C TRP A 17 21.72 5.75 -14.05
N PRO A 18 21.36 4.49 -14.36
CA PRO A 18 20.49 4.05 -15.46
C PRO A 18 18.99 4.24 -15.20
N TYR A 19 18.60 4.71 -14.01
CA TYR A 19 17.21 4.94 -13.62
C TYR A 19 16.98 6.39 -13.19
N PRO A 20 15.80 6.97 -13.44
CA PRO A 20 15.36 8.18 -12.75
C PRO A 20 15.44 8.04 -11.23
N LEU A 21 15.69 9.15 -10.55
CA LEU A 21 15.79 9.22 -9.09
C LEU A 21 14.45 9.70 -8.51
N TYR A 22 13.79 8.84 -7.74
CA TYR A 22 12.53 9.15 -7.06
C TYR A 22 12.83 9.47 -5.58
N SER A 23 12.59 10.70 -5.17
CA SER A 23 12.80 11.14 -3.77
C SER A 23 11.47 11.56 -3.17
N LEU A 24 11.14 10.99 -2.01
CA LEU A 24 9.97 11.40 -1.23
C LEU A 24 10.14 12.83 -0.73
N LYS A 25 9.06 13.61 -0.80
CA LYS A 25 8.98 14.90 -0.15
C LYS A 25 8.74 14.65 1.32
N LYS A 26 9.83 14.68 2.10
CA LYS A 26 9.72 14.67 3.55
C LYS A 26 8.91 15.89 3.99
N TYR A 27 7.91 15.66 4.84
CA TYR A 27 7.33 16.77 5.60
C TYR A 27 8.49 17.47 6.33
N PRO A 28 8.65 18.80 6.20
CA PRO A 28 9.81 19.51 6.72
C PRO A 28 9.69 19.62 8.24
N PHE A 29 10.13 18.57 8.94
CA PHE A 29 10.32 18.62 10.38
C PHE A 29 11.58 19.40 10.71
N THR A 30 11.52 20.20 11.77
CA THR A 30 12.71 20.77 12.39
C THR A 30 13.57 19.64 12.96
N ALA A 31 14.87 19.88 13.15
CA ALA A 31 15.77 18.87 13.72
C ALA A 31 15.33 18.41 15.14
N ALA A 32 14.68 19.30 15.90
CA ALA A 32 14.08 18.99 17.19
C ALA A 32 12.85 18.07 17.06
N GLU A 33 11.98 18.33 16.08
CA GLU A 33 10.82 17.46 15.77
C GLU A 33 11.26 16.08 15.27
N GLU A 34 12.31 15.99 14.44
CA GLU A 34 12.88 14.72 13.99
C GLU A 34 13.46 13.89 15.16
N GLU A 35 14.12 14.54 16.12
CA GLU A 35 14.62 13.89 17.31
C GLU A 35 13.48 13.35 18.20
N LEU A 36 12.44 14.17 18.41
CA LEU A 36 11.25 13.77 19.16
C LEU A 36 10.49 12.63 18.48
N PHE A 37 10.31 12.72 17.15
CA PHE A 37 9.75 11.66 16.30
C PHE A 37 10.48 10.34 16.54
N ARG A 38 11.81 10.36 16.42
CA ARG A 38 12.64 9.16 16.56
C ARG A 38 12.50 8.56 17.96
N ALA A 39 12.57 9.38 19.00
CA ALA A 39 12.46 8.91 20.37
C ALA A 39 11.11 8.27 20.68
N ILE A 40 10.01 8.90 20.27
CA ILE A 40 8.65 8.36 20.44
C ILE A 40 8.50 7.04 19.70
N VAL A 41 8.93 6.99 18.43
CA VAL A 41 8.87 5.79 17.59
C VAL A 41 9.68 4.65 18.19
N ASP A 42 10.91 4.91 18.63
CA ASP A 42 11.79 3.89 19.21
C ASP A 42 11.23 3.32 20.52
N VAL A 43 10.63 4.16 21.36
CA VAL A 43 9.96 3.71 22.58
C VAL A 43 8.71 2.89 22.27
N LEU A 44 7.83 3.37 21.39
CA LEU A 44 6.57 2.69 21.04
C LEU A 44 6.83 1.32 20.39
N LEU A 45 7.87 1.24 19.57
CA LEU A 45 8.30 -0.01 18.94
C LEU A 45 9.15 -0.90 19.86
N LYS A 46 9.38 -0.47 21.11
CA LYS A 46 10.22 -1.16 22.10
C LYS A 46 11.65 -1.42 21.61
N LYS A 47 12.14 -0.56 20.71
CA LYS A 47 13.56 -0.55 20.29
C LYS A 47 14.45 0.06 21.36
N ASN A 48 13.91 0.99 22.15
CA ASN A 48 14.61 1.60 23.28
C ASN A 48 13.71 1.72 24.51
N SER A 49 14.30 1.59 25.71
CA SER A 49 13.58 1.91 26.95
C SER A 49 13.51 3.43 27.11
N ILE A 50 12.39 3.93 27.63
CA ILE A 50 12.21 5.37 27.93
C ILE A 50 13.38 5.91 28.76
N VAL A 51 13.87 5.10 29.71
CA VAL A 51 14.95 5.47 30.63
C VAL A 51 16.26 5.81 29.90
N TYR A 52 16.50 5.21 28.74
CA TYR A 52 17.72 5.37 27.93
C TYR A 52 17.53 6.30 26.72
N VAL A 53 16.45 7.08 26.68
CA VAL A 53 16.31 8.14 25.67
C VAL A 53 17.26 9.28 26.02
N GLU A 54 18.01 9.76 25.03
CA GLU A 54 18.89 10.92 25.19
C GLU A 54 18.62 11.88 24.03
N PHE A 55 18.39 13.15 24.36
CA PHE A 55 18.21 14.22 23.39
C PHE A 55 19.52 14.98 23.18
N LYS A 56 19.91 15.14 21.92
CA LYS A 56 21.10 15.85 21.47
C LYS A 56 20.79 17.28 21.07
N ILE A 57 19.58 17.54 20.59
CA ILE A 57 19.13 18.83 20.06
C ILE A 57 18.15 19.48 21.04
N LEU A 58 17.17 18.72 21.52
CA LEU A 58 16.22 19.21 22.52
C LEU A 58 16.90 19.46 23.88
N PRO A 59 16.43 20.46 24.65
CA PRO A 59 17.01 20.81 25.95
C PRO A 59 16.79 19.69 26.99
N LYS A 60 17.62 19.67 28.05
CA LYS A 60 17.56 18.62 29.08
C LYS A 60 16.21 18.57 29.79
N GLU A 61 15.55 19.71 29.97
CA GLU A 61 14.22 19.81 30.55
C GLU A 61 13.18 19.05 29.71
N ALA A 62 13.32 19.07 28.37
CA ALA A 62 12.47 18.32 27.46
C ALA A 62 12.74 16.81 27.55
N GLU A 63 14.00 16.40 27.74
CA GLU A 63 14.37 15.00 27.97
C GLU A 63 13.80 14.47 29.29
N GLU A 64 13.95 15.22 30.38
CA GLU A 64 13.38 14.88 31.69
C GLU A 64 11.86 14.82 31.65
N LEU A 65 11.22 15.81 31.01
CA LEU A 65 9.78 15.79 30.77
C LEU A 65 9.37 14.52 30.01
N PHE A 66 10.11 14.16 28.97
CA PHE A 66 9.86 12.97 28.19
C PHE A 66 9.94 11.70 29.03
N LYS A 67 11.05 11.52 29.76
CA LYS A 67 11.30 10.35 30.60
C LYS A 67 10.25 10.17 31.69
N ASN A 68 9.80 11.28 32.28
CA ASN A 68 8.90 11.25 33.43
C ASN A 68 7.43 11.11 33.05
N THR A 69 7.00 11.63 31.89
CA THR A 69 5.55 11.75 31.57
C THR A 69 5.08 10.90 30.39
N PHE A 70 5.95 10.52 29.45
CA PHE A 70 5.53 9.80 28.23
C PHE A 70 4.83 8.47 28.53
N ARG A 71 5.28 7.76 29.58
CA ARG A 71 4.70 6.47 29.97
C ARG A 71 3.22 6.60 30.33
N ASP A 72 2.89 7.52 31.22
CA ASP A 72 1.55 7.60 31.79
C ASP A 72 0.59 8.32 30.85
N GLU A 73 1.09 9.29 30.09
CA GLU A 73 0.25 10.09 29.21
C GLU A 73 0.02 9.48 27.83
N VAL A 74 0.91 8.61 27.36
CA VAL A 74 0.83 7.96 26.05
C VAL A 74 0.82 6.44 26.18
N LEU A 75 1.87 5.80 26.72
CA LEU A 75 1.99 4.34 26.68
C LEU A 75 0.84 3.60 27.39
N LEU A 76 0.44 4.05 28.59
CA LEU A 76 -0.65 3.42 29.33
C LEU A 76 -2.02 3.63 28.69
N LYS A 77 -2.16 4.64 27.82
CA LYS A 77 -3.41 4.94 27.11
C LYS A 77 -3.57 4.17 25.81
N ILE A 78 -2.50 3.59 25.27
CA ILE A 78 -2.55 2.75 24.07
C ILE A 78 -2.76 1.30 24.51
N PRO A 79 -3.89 0.65 24.17
CA PRO A 79 -4.13 -0.74 24.54
C PRO A 79 -3.03 -1.66 24.00
N PRO A 80 -2.49 -2.61 24.80
CA PRO A 80 -1.41 -3.49 24.34
C PRO A 80 -1.75 -4.30 23.09
N GLN A 81 -3.02 -4.68 22.91
CA GLN A 81 -3.50 -5.39 21.71
C GLN A 81 -3.39 -4.58 20.42
N THR A 82 -3.31 -3.25 20.50
CA THR A 82 -3.19 -2.37 19.32
C THR A 82 -1.88 -2.62 18.59
N PHE A 83 -0.81 -2.96 19.30
CA PHE A 83 0.49 -3.26 18.70
C PHE A 83 0.55 -4.62 18.00
N SER A 84 -0.43 -5.49 18.25
CA SER A 84 -0.50 -6.83 17.68
C SER A 84 -1.54 -6.98 16.59
N LYS A 85 -2.31 -5.94 16.24
CA LYS A 85 -3.31 -5.95 15.18
C LYS A 85 -3.26 -4.66 14.37
N LEU A 86 -3.94 -4.63 13.22
CA LEU A 86 -4.21 -3.37 12.54
C LEU A 86 -5.23 -2.59 13.38
N PRO A 87 -4.91 -1.40 13.90
CA PRO A 87 -5.90 -0.58 14.58
C PRO A 87 -6.99 -0.14 13.60
N LYS A 88 -8.24 -0.12 14.08
CA LYS A 88 -9.36 0.46 13.32
C LYS A 88 -9.15 1.97 13.14
N GLU A 89 -9.81 2.59 12.17
CA GLU A 89 -9.68 4.03 11.93
C GLU A 89 -10.03 4.88 13.16
N GLU A 90 -11.09 4.53 13.89
CA GLU A 90 -11.43 5.19 15.16
C GLU A 90 -10.33 5.05 16.23
N GLU A 91 -9.70 3.88 16.33
CA GLU A 91 -8.59 3.64 17.27
C GLU A 91 -7.34 4.41 16.85
N LYS A 92 -7.02 4.43 15.55
CA LYS A 92 -5.91 5.24 15.01
C LYS A 92 -6.13 6.71 15.33
N GLU A 93 -7.32 7.24 15.10
CA GLU A 93 -7.64 8.63 15.39
C GLU A 93 -7.49 8.97 16.88
N GLN A 94 -7.96 8.09 17.77
CA GLN A 94 -7.77 8.24 19.22
C GLN A 94 -6.29 8.26 19.62
N ILE A 95 -5.47 7.37 19.04
CA ILE A 95 -4.03 7.30 19.32
C ILE A 95 -3.32 8.55 18.77
N THR A 96 -3.64 8.97 17.55
CA THR A 96 -3.14 10.20 16.94
C THR A 96 -3.44 11.40 17.82
N ASN A 97 -4.69 11.53 18.30
CA ASN A 97 -5.08 12.63 19.18
C ASN A 97 -4.36 12.59 20.53
N THR A 98 -4.12 11.39 21.07
CA THR A 98 -3.35 11.20 22.32
C THR A 98 -1.91 11.66 22.15
N ILE A 99 -1.24 11.23 21.07
CA ILE A 99 0.15 11.62 20.77
C ILE A 99 0.23 13.11 20.45
N ALA A 100 -0.70 13.65 19.66
CA ALA A 100 -0.73 15.07 19.33
C ALA A 100 -0.93 15.95 20.58
N GLY A 101 -1.79 15.50 21.51
CA GLY A 101 -1.97 16.16 22.81
C GLY A 101 -0.69 16.20 23.63
N TYR A 102 0.07 15.12 23.64
CA TYR A 102 1.37 15.04 24.31
C TYR A 102 2.43 15.93 23.63
N LEU A 103 2.49 15.92 22.31
CA LEU A 103 3.43 16.72 21.51
C LEU A 103 3.26 18.23 21.72
N ARG A 104 2.08 18.72 22.10
CA ARG A 104 1.85 20.15 22.43
C ARG A 104 2.67 20.65 23.62
N LYS A 105 3.27 19.77 24.41
CA LYS A 105 4.18 20.14 25.49
C LYS A 105 5.59 20.51 25.00
N PHE A 106 5.87 20.24 23.74
CA PHE A 106 7.11 20.55 23.06
C PHE A 106 6.85 21.65 22.02
N ASP A 107 7.90 22.34 21.59
CA ASP A 107 7.82 23.36 20.55
C ASP A 107 7.72 22.70 19.16
N VAL A 108 6.54 22.14 18.88
CA VAL A 108 6.21 21.43 17.63
C VAL A 108 5.25 22.28 16.83
N GLN A 109 5.59 22.57 15.57
CA GLN A 109 4.80 23.47 14.72
C GLN A 109 3.43 22.88 14.37
N ASN A 110 3.38 21.58 14.07
CA ASN A 110 2.15 20.87 13.77
C ASN A 110 2.07 19.52 14.51
N PRO A 111 1.63 19.53 15.79
CA PRO A 111 1.58 18.33 16.61
C PRO A 111 0.69 17.23 16.03
N LYS A 112 -0.39 17.60 15.33
CA LYS A 112 -1.30 16.63 14.72
C LYS A 112 -0.61 15.90 13.57
N ARG A 113 0.05 16.63 12.67
CA ARG A 113 0.77 16.02 11.55
C ARG A 113 1.91 15.13 12.03
N LEU A 114 2.70 15.58 13.00
CA LEU A 114 3.78 14.77 13.58
C LEU A 114 3.23 13.49 14.24
N ALA A 115 2.08 13.57 14.93
CA ALA A 115 1.41 12.41 15.49
C ALA A 115 0.92 11.43 14.41
N GLU A 116 0.35 11.92 13.31
CA GLU A 116 -0.05 11.08 12.16
C GLU A 116 1.15 10.29 11.62
N GLU A 117 2.30 10.94 11.41
CA GLU A 117 3.52 10.27 10.97
C GLU A 117 4.01 9.22 11.98
N ILE A 118 3.95 9.52 13.28
CA ILE A 118 4.32 8.56 14.33
C ILE A 118 3.39 7.34 14.31
N VAL A 119 2.08 7.56 14.19
CA VAL A 119 1.09 6.47 14.13
C VAL A 119 1.30 5.62 12.87
N ASN A 120 1.53 6.24 11.72
CA ASN A 120 1.85 5.55 10.48
C ASN A 120 3.16 4.73 10.61
N ARG A 121 4.17 5.28 11.28
CA ARG A 121 5.44 4.59 11.55
C ARG A 121 5.28 3.40 12.50
N VAL A 122 4.45 3.53 13.52
CA VAL A 122 4.29 2.52 14.58
C VAL A 122 3.29 1.44 14.18
N PHE A 123 2.17 1.79 13.56
CA PHE A 123 1.08 0.86 13.27
C PHE A 123 0.96 0.51 11.79
N GLY A 124 1.34 1.40 10.86
CA GLY A 124 1.37 1.12 9.42
C GLY A 124 2.66 0.44 8.93
N LEU A 125 2.94 0.57 7.63
CA LEU A 125 4.14 0.12 6.95
C LEU A 125 5.28 1.16 6.96
N GLY A 126 5.18 2.16 7.84
CA GLY A 126 6.17 3.21 8.00
C GLY A 126 6.43 3.98 6.72
N ILE A 127 7.69 4.14 6.34
CA ILE A 127 8.07 4.92 5.14
C ILE A 127 7.50 4.32 3.86
N LEU A 128 7.08 3.04 3.86
CA LEU A 128 6.44 2.46 2.70
C LEU A 128 5.07 3.05 2.43
N GLU A 129 4.36 3.55 3.45
CA GLU A 129 3.04 4.19 3.30
C GLU A 129 3.12 5.42 2.39
N GLU A 130 4.20 6.20 2.46
CA GLU A 130 4.40 7.37 1.59
C GLU A 130 4.42 6.97 0.09
N PHE A 131 5.04 5.83 -0.25
CA PHE A 131 4.96 5.30 -1.63
C PHE A 131 3.56 4.77 -1.97
N LEU A 132 2.82 4.25 -0.99
CA LEU A 132 1.45 3.75 -1.19
C LEU A 132 0.42 4.88 -1.36
N GLU A 133 0.73 6.08 -0.90
CA GLU A 133 -0.08 7.27 -1.14
C GLU A 133 0.08 7.83 -2.58
N ASP A 134 1.23 7.65 -3.22
CA ASP A 134 1.47 8.16 -4.57
C ASP A 134 0.82 7.30 -5.67
N ASP A 135 -0.36 7.70 -6.15
CA ASP A 135 -1.10 7.01 -7.22
C ASP A 135 -0.34 6.94 -8.58
N SER A 136 0.71 7.74 -8.78
CA SER A 136 1.60 7.63 -9.94
C SER A 136 2.47 6.36 -9.90
N LEU A 137 2.56 5.68 -8.76
CA LEU A 137 3.26 4.40 -8.61
C LEU A 137 2.35 3.20 -8.87
N GLU A 138 2.92 2.16 -9.47
CA GLU A 138 2.29 0.86 -9.69
C GLU A 138 2.84 -0.21 -8.77
N GLU A 139 4.14 -0.14 -8.45
CA GLU A 139 4.82 -1.17 -7.67
C GLU A 139 5.90 -0.56 -6.78
N VAL A 140 6.04 -1.11 -5.57
CA VAL A 140 7.09 -0.76 -4.59
C VAL A 140 7.87 -2.03 -4.26
N MET A 141 9.19 -1.98 -4.40
CA MET A 141 10.09 -3.14 -4.33
C MET A 141 11.21 -2.93 -3.31
N VAL A 142 11.21 -3.76 -2.27
CA VAL A 142 12.28 -3.85 -1.29
C VAL A 142 13.06 -5.14 -1.55
N ASN A 143 14.25 -5.00 -2.12
CA ASN A 143 15.04 -6.11 -2.66
C ASN A 143 16.12 -6.66 -1.69
N GLY A 144 15.91 -6.50 -0.38
CA GLY A 144 16.85 -6.87 0.67
C GLY A 144 17.19 -5.69 1.60
N ASP A 145 17.88 -5.99 2.70
CA ASP A 145 18.36 -4.96 3.62
C ASP A 145 19.56 -4.19 3.05
N ASN A 146 19.74 -2.95 3.51
CA ASN A 146 20.83 -2.05 3.08
C ASN A 146 20.87 -1.79 1.56
N ARG A 147 19.75 -1.98 0.88
CA ARG A 147 19.56 -1.72 -0.53
C ARG A 147 18.52 -0.62 -0.72
N PRO A 148 18.66 0.19 -1.79
CA PRO A 148 17.67 1.19 -2.11
C PRO A 148 16.34 0.50 -2.43
N VAL A 149 15.25 1.07 -1.95
CA VAL A 149 13.91 0.72 -2.43
C VAL A 149 13.79 1.14 -3.89
N PHE A 150 13.16 0.31 -4.71
CA PHE A 150 12.81 0.62 -6.09
C PHE A 150 11.30 0.82 -6.20
N VAL A 151 10.89 1.65 -7.15
CA VAL A 151 9.48 1.86 -7.46
C VAL A 151 9.27 1.80 -8.96
N PHE A 152 8.14 1.24 -9.40
CA PHE A 152 7.72 1.31 -10.79
C PHE A 152 6.72 2.45 -10.95
N HIS A 153 7.16 3.53 -11.61
CA HIS A 153 6.34 4.69 -11.90
C HIS A 153 5.53 4.44 -13.18
N ARG A 154 4.21 4.63 -13.13
CA ARG A 154 3.28 4.32 -14.24
C ARG A 154 3.65 4.97 -15.57
N ARG A 155 4.32 6.13 -15.52
CA ARG A 155 4.77 6.90 -16.69
C ARG A 155 6.27 6.79 -16.98
N LEU A 156 7.09 6.66 -15.95
CA LEU A 156 8.55 6.79 -16.05
C LEU A 156 9.27 5.44 -15.97
N GLY A 157 8.54 4.37 -15.71
CA GLY A 157 9.09 3.03 -15.53
C GLY A 157 9.86 2.89 -14.22
N MET A 158 10.89 2.06 -14.24
CA MET A 158 11.69 1.74 -13.06
C MET A 158 12.44 2.97 -12.54
N CYS A 159 12.21 3.35 -11.28
CA CYS A 159 12.90 4.44 -10.60
C CYS A 159 13.63 3.92 -9.36
N LYS A 160 14.79 4.51 -9.08
CA LYS A 160 15.57 4.24 -7.87
C LYS A 160 15.26 5.29 -6.82
N THR A 161 15.05 4.87 -5.57
CA THR A 161 14.82 5.79 -4.46
C THR A 161 16.07 6.05 -3.62
N ASP A 162 16.01 7.06 -2.76
CA ASP A 162 16.97 7.35 -1.69
C ASP A 162 16.58 6.71 -0.34
N VAL A 163 15.53 5.88 -0.33
CA VAL A 163 15.05 5.18 0.87
C VAL A 163 15.78 3.84 1.03
N TYR A 164 16.29 3.61 2.23
CA TYR A 164 16.92 2.37 2.66
C TYR A 164 16.21 1.83 3.89
N LEU A 165 16.01 0.52 3.95
CA LEU A 165 15.40 -0.15 5.09
C LEU A 165 16.39 -1.11 5.76
N SER A 166 16.37 -1.13 7.09
CA SER A 166 17.11 -2.13 7.86
C SER A 166 16.38 -3.46 7.82
N LYS A 167 17.11 -4.56 8.05
CA LYS A 167 16.53 -5.91 8.11
C LYS A 167 15.39 -6.00 9.12
N GLU A 168 15.53 -5.35 10.27
CA GLU A 168 14.53 -5.31 11.34
C GLU A 168 13.26 -4.59 10.91
N ASP A 169 13.39 -3.47 10.20
CA ASP A 169 12.25 -2.72 9.68
C ASP A 169 11.49 -3.55 8.64
N ILE A 170 12.18 -4.21 7.70
CA ILE A 170 11.57 -5.08 6.69
C ILE A 170 10.84 -6.24 7.35
N LEU A 171 11.50 -6.99 8.24
CA LEU A 171 10.88 -8.11 8.96
C LEU A 171 9.68 -7.68 9.79
N ARG A 172 9.71 -6.48 10.39
CA ARG A 172 8.58 -5.93 11.12
C ARG A 172 7.39 -5.70 10.20
N TYR A 173 7.58 -5.10 9.02
CA TYR A 173 6.50 -4.90 8.05
C TYR A 173 5.91 -6.23 7.58
N ILE A 174 6.77 -7.20 7.24
CA ILE A 174 6.33 -8.54 6.83
C ILE A 174 5.50 -9.22 7.93
N LYS A 175 5.95 -9.17 9.18
CA LYS A 175 5.21 -9.73 10.32
C LYS A 175 3.87 -9.04 10.55
N LYS A 176 3.81 -7.71 10.40
CA LYS A 176 2.54 -6.96 10.52
C LYS A 176 1.54 -7.42 9.46
N VAL A 177 1.93 -7.45 8.20
CA VAL A 177 1.04 -7.86 7.11
C VAL A 177 0.62 -9.33 7.27
N ALA A 178 1.52 -10.20 7.72
CA ALA A 178 1.16 -11.59 8.03
C ALA A 178 0.04 -11.67 9.07
N VAL A 179 0.11 -10.88 10.14
CA VAL A 179 -0.94 -10.82 11.16
C VAL A 179 -2.26 -10.27 10.58
N TRP A 180 -2.20 -9.20 9.77
CA TRP A 180 -3.40 -8.63 9.13
C TRP A 180 -4.08 -9.64 8.20
N ALA A 181 -3.30 -10.42 7.47
CA ALA A 181 -3.78 -11.45 6.56
C ALA A 181 -4.13 -12.78 7.26
N ASN A 182 -3.98 -12.86 8.59
CA ASN A 182 -4.12 -14.09 9.38
C ASN A 182 -3.25 -15.25 8.83
N LYS A 183 -2.02 -14.94 8.44
CA LYS A 183 -1.01 -15.88 7.92
C LYS A 183 0.22 -15.90 8.83
N ALA A 184 0.99 -16.98 8.75
CA ALA A 184 2.26 -17.12 9.45
C ALA A 184 3.42 -17.06 8.45
N VAL A 185 4.46 -16.31 8.79
CA VAL A 185 5.70 -16.20 8.02
C VAL A 185 6.90 -16.39 8.94
N ASN A 186 7.77 -17.35 8.62
CA ASN A 186 8.96 -17.70 9.39
C ASN A 186 9.92 -18.54 8.53
N GLU A 187 11.04 -18.97 9.09
CA GLU A 187 12.05 -19.75 8.34
C GLU A 187 11.53 -21.06 7.75
N ARG A 188 10.48 -21.67 8.34
CA ARG A 188 9.85 -22.89 7.82
C ARG A 188 8.79 -22.60 6.75
N ASN A 189 8.13 -21.45 6.85
CA ASN A 189 7.15 -20.94 5.89
C ASN A 189 7.59 -19.54 5.41
N PRO A 190 8.61 -19.47 4.54
CA PRO A 190 9.31 -18.22 4.30
C PRO A 190 8.64 -17.32 3.25
N LEU A 191 7.52 -17.75 2.68
CA LEU A 191 6.79 -17.06 1.64
C LEU A 191 5.49 -16.48 2.22
N LEU A 192 5.22 -15.21 1.94
CA LEU A 192 3.98 -14.54 2.29
C LEU A 192 3.37 -13.94 1.02
N ASP A 193 2.15 -14.34 0.71
CA ASP A 193 1.29 -13.67 -0.27
C ASP A 193 0.03 -13.20 0.47
N ALA A 194 -0.33 -11.94 0.35
CA ALA A 194 -1.39 -11.30 1.12
C ALA A 194 -1.99 -10.11 0.38
N HIS A 195 -3.12 -9.62 0.89
CA HIS A 195 -3.67 -8.33 0.51
C HIS A 195 -3.55 -7.36 1.68
N LEU A 196 -3.17 -6.12 1.37
CA LEU A 196 -3.25 -5.01 2.30
C LEU A 196 -4.72 -4.60 2.52
N PRO A 197 -5.04 -3.88 3.60
CA PRO A 197 -6.41 -3.44 3.90
C PRO A 197 -7.05 -2.60 2.79
N ASN A 198 -6.24 -1.89 2.01
CA ASN A 198 -6.66 -1.08 0.87
C ASN A 198 -6.84 -1.89 -0.44
N GLY A 199 -6.61 -3.21 -0.41
CA GLY A 199 -6.72 -4.11 -1.56
C GLY A 199 -5.40 -4.39 -2.29
N ASP A 200 -4.35 -3.60 -2.08
CA ASP A 200 -3.05 -3.78 -2.73
C ASP A 200 -2.48 -5.17 -2.44
N ARG A 201 -1.82 -5.77 -3.43
CA ARG A 201 -1.19 -7.08 -3.25
C ARG A 201 0.16 -6.91 -2.58
N PHE A 202 0.38 -7.66 -1.52
CA PHE A 202 1.64 -7.70 -0.77
C PHE A 202 2.26 -9.09 -0.88
N ASN A 203 3.45 -9.15 -1.46
CA ASN A 203 4.28 -10.34 -1.47
C ASN A 203 5.53 -10.08 -0.62
N ALA A 204 5.97 -11.09 0.12
CA ALA A 204 7.24 -11.03 0.83
C ALA A 204 7.92 -12.39 0.93
N THR A 205 9.24 -12.35 1.04
CA THR A 205 10.07 -13.52 1.33
C THR A 205 11.01 -13.23 2.48
N VAL A 206 11.26 -14.22 3.33
CA VAL A 206 12.20 -14.12 4.46
C VAL A 206 13.31 -15.18 4.36
N PRO A 207 14.47 -14.99 5.00
CA PRO A 207 15.52 -16.02 5.01
C PRO A 207 14.99 -17.38 5.51
N PRO A 208 15.52 -18.51 5.01
CA PRO A 208 16.74 -18.62 4.19
C PRO A 208 16.54 -18.50 2.68
N VAL A 209 15.31 -18.46 2.15
CA VAL A 209 15.09 -18.43 0.68
C VAL A 209 15.50 -17.10 0.04
N SER A 210 15.51 -16.02 0.84
CA SER A 210 15.93 -14.69 0.43
C SER A 210 17.36 -14.40 0.92
N VAL A 211 18.35 -14.76 0.09
CA VAL A 211 19.78 -14.78 0.47
C VAL A 211 20.32 -13.40 0.85
N LEU A 212 19.80 -12.33 0.23
CA LEU A 212 20.27 -10.96 0.39
C LEU A 212 19.47 -10.18 1.44
N GLY A 213 18.79 -10.90 2.34
CA GLY A 213 17.85 -10.34 3.30
C GLY A 213 16.40 -10.51 2.87
N PRO A 214 15.44 -10.19 3.76
CA PRO A 214 14.01 -10.27 3.47
C PRO A 214 13.61 -9.31 2.35
N THR A 215 12.61 -9.69 1.56
CA THR A 215 12.09 -8.88 0.45
C THR A 215 10.61 -8.56 0.62
N ILE A 216 10.19 -7.45 0.03
CA ILE A 216 8.79 -7.03 -0.06
C ILE A 216 8.53 -6.53 -1.48
N THR A 217 7.40 -6.94 -2.06
CA THR A 217 6.87 -6.39 -3.30
C THR A 217 5.41 -6.02 -3.06
N ILE A 218 5.07 -4.73 -3.23
CA ILE A 218 3.70 -4.24 -3.12
C ILE A 218 3.25 -3.80 -4.51
N ARG A 219 2.26 -4.49 -5.07
CA ARG A 219 1.61 -4.13 -6.34
C ARG A 219 0.33 -3.38 -6.02
N LYS A 220 0.29 -2.11 -6.42
CA LYS A 220 -0.79 -1.19 -6.10
C LYS A 220 -1.99 -1.42 -7.00
N PHE A 221 -3.16 -1.59 -6.39
CA PHE A 221 -4.42 -1.55 -7.08
C PHE A 221 -4.65 -0.14 -7.63
N ARG A 222 -5.13 -0.04 -8.87
CA ARG A 222 -5.38 1.26 -9.47
C ARG A 222 -6.71 1.81 -8.95
N ARG A 223 -6.65 2.75 -8.02
CA ARG A 223 -7.85 3.36 -7.38
C ARG A 223 -8.82 4.01 -8.36
N ARG A 224 -8.31 4.53 -9.49
CA ARG A 224 -9.12 5.08 -10.59
C ARG A 224 -8.86 4.28 -11.86
N PRO A 225 -9.73 3.31 -12.21
CA PRO A 225 -9.60 2.59 -13.46
C PRO A 225 -9.72 3.55 -14.65
N PHE A 226 -9.10 3.19 -15.77
CA PHE A 226 -9.28 3.96 -16.99
C PHE A 226 -10.69 3.75 -17.53
N THR A 227 -11.34 4.84 -17.92
CA THR A 227 -12.56 4.78 -18.72
C THR A 227 -12.21 4.50 -20.18
N LEU A 228 -13.19 4.08 -20.98
CA LEU A 228 -12.97 3.91 -22.42
C LEU A 228 -12.57 5.24 -23.09
N LEU A 229 -13.08 6.37 -22.61
CA LEU A 229 -12.67 7.70 -23.07
C LEU A 229 -11.20 8.00 -22.78
N ASP A 230 -10.68 7.56 -21.63
CA ASP A 230 -9.25 7.72 -21.32
C ASP A 230 -8.38 6.88 -22.25
N ILE A 231 -8.82 5.65 -22.56
CA ILE A 231 -8.14 4.75 -23.50
C ILE A 231 -8.09 5.36 -24.92
N ILE A 232 -9.19 5.97 -25.37
CA ILE A 232 -9.26 6.71 -26.64
C ILE A 232 -8.34 7.92 -26.63
N LYS A 233 -8.40 8.77 -25.60
CA LYS A 233 -7.54 9.96 -25.46
C LYS A 233 -6.05 9.62 -25.45
N LYS A 234 -5.70 8.44 -24.95
CA LYS A 234 -4.33 7.91 -24.97
C LYS A 234 -3.91 7.32 -26.33
N GLY A 235 -4.79 7.28 -27.31
CA GLY A 235 -4.54 6.71 -28.63
C GLY A 235 -4.42 5.19 -28.64
N THR A 236 -4.93 4.51 -27.61
CA THR A 236 -4.87 3.03 -27.52
C THR A 236 -5.96 2.37 -28.37
N LEU A 237 -7.13 2.99 -28.48
CA LEU A 237 -8.22 2.56 -29.35
C LEU A 237 -8.78 3.76 -30.13
N PRO A 238 -9.04 3.63 -31.44
CA PRO A 238 -9.78 4.64 -32.18
C PRO A 238 -11.26 4.63 -31.78
N GLU A 239 -11.94 5.76 -31.97
CA GLU A 239 -13.33 5.98 -31.56
C GLU A 239 -14.30 4.97 -32.17
N GLU A 240 -14.08 4.61 -33.44
CA GLU A 240 -14.94 3.68 -34.17
C GLU A 240 -14.86 2.25 -33.60
N VAL A 241 -13.66 1.82 -33.19
CA VAL A 241 -13.47 0.51 -32.56
C VAL A 241 -14.04 0.51 -31.15
N ALA A 242 -13.87 1.61 -30.42
CA ALA A 242 -14.47 1.77 -29.09
C ALA A 242 -16.01 1.72 -29.16
N ALA A 243 -16.62 2.39 -30.13
CA ALA A 243 -18.06 2.32 -30.39
C ALA A 243 -18.50 0.90 -30.74
N PHE A 244 -17.77 0.20 -31.62
CA PHE A 244 -18.06 -1.20 -31.94
C PHE A 244 -18.02 -2.11 -30.70
N LEU A 245 -17.01 -1.95 -29.84
CA LEU A 245 -16.87 -2.74 -28.61
C LEU A 245 -17.96 -2.42 -27.60
N TRP A 246 -18.36 -1.15 -27.47
CA TRP A 246 -19.53 -0.77 -26.68
C TRP A 246 -20.77 -1.52 -27.17
N LEU A 247 -21.08 -1.44 -28.47
CA LEU A 247 -22.24 -2.14 -29.04
C LEU A 247 -22.21 -3.65 -28.80
N ALA A 248 -21.01 -4.26 -28.84
CA ALA A 248 -20.83 -5.68 -28.56
C ALA A 248 -21.11 -6.03 -27.09
N VAL A 249 -20.74 -5.18 -26.13
CA VAL A 249 -20.92 -5.41 -24.69
C VAL A 249 -22.34 -5.09 -24.22
N ASP A 250 -22.89 -3.96 -24.68
CA ASP A 250 -24.23 -3.50 -24.32
C ASP A 250 -25.31 -4.42 -24.94
N GLY A 251 -25.12 -4.79 -26.20
CA GLY A 251 -26.05 -5.64 -26.95
C GLY A 251 -27.30 -4.93 -27.48
N LEU A 252 -27.50 -3.64 -27.18
CA LEU A 252 -28.60 -2.77 -27.63
C LEU A 252 -29.99 -3.42 -27.52
N GLY A 253 -30.25 -4.08 -26.39
CA GLY A 253 -31.55 -4.74 -26.12
C GLY A 253 -31.81 -6.00 -26.95
N VAL A 254 -30.83 -6.49 -27.71
CA VAL A 254 -30.92 -7.77 -28.43
C VAL A 254 -30.18 -8.87 -27.66
N ALA A 255 -28.85 -8.85 -27.72
CA ALA A 255 -27.99 -9.79 -27.01
C ALA A 255 -26.54 -9.28 -26.98
N PRO A 256 -25.87 -9.31 -25.83
CA PRO A 256 -24.44 -9.03 -25.74
C PRO A 256 -23.63 -10.12 -26.46
N ARG A 257 -22.40 -9.79 -26.81
CA ARG A 257 -21.44 -10.70 -27.45
C ARG A 257 -20.39 -11.16 -26.43
N ASN A 258 -19.92 -12.38 -26.61
CA ASN A 258 -18.75 -12.87 -25.87
C ASN A 258 -17.50 -12.23 -26.45
N VAL A 259 -16.77 -11.48 -25.63
CA VAL A 259 -15.56 -10.77 -26.02
C VAL A 259 -14.37 -11.35 -25.27
N LEU A 260 -13.29 -11.66 -26.00
CA LEU A 260 -12.02 -12.08 -25.43
C LEU A 260 -10.94 -11.04 -25.75
N ILE A 261 -10.34 -10.46 -24.70
CA ILE A 261 -9.24 -9.51 -24.84
C ILE A 261 -7.92 -10.24 -24.69
N THR A 262 -7.07 -10.21 -25.72
CA THR A 262 -5.81 -10.95 -25.78
C THR A 262 -4.61 -10.01 -25.95
N GLY A 263 -3.40 -10.51 -25.67
CA GLY A 263 -2.17 -9.73 -25.73
C GLY A 263 -1.12 -10.16 -24.71
N GLY A 264 0.11 -9.68 -24.86
CA GLY A 264 1.23 -9.97 -23.96
C GLY A 264 1.02 -9.47 -22.52
N ALA A 265 1.90 -9.87 -21.61
CA ALA A 265 1.93 -9.32 -20.25
C ALA A 265 2.19 -7.79 -20.31
N GLY A 266 1.47 -7.01 -19.50
CA GLY A 266 1.57 -5.55 -19.49
C GLY A 266 0.90 -4.83 -20.68
N ALA A 267 0.27 -5.54 -21.62
CA ALA A 267 -0.36 -4.94 -22.81
C ALA A 267 -1.70 -4.20 -22.54
N GLY A 268 -2.11 -4.04 -21.28
CA GLY A 268 -3.36 -3.34 -20.92
C GLY A 268 -4.64 -4.16 -21.03
N LYS A 269 -4.57 -5.51 -21.09
CA LYS A 269 -5.76 -6.38 -21.22
C LYS A 269 -6.82 -6.13 -20.14
N THR A 270 -6.44 -6.24 -18.87
CA THR A 270 -7.37 -6.03 -17.75
C THR A 270 -7.90 -4.61 -17.74
N THR A 271 -7.08 -3.64 -18.15
CA THR A 271 -7.50 -2.24 -18.28
C THR A 271 -8.59 -2.04 -19.32
N THR A 272 -8.41 -2.60 -20.52
CA THR A 272 -9.44 -2.52 -21.58
C THR A 272 -10.69 -3.29 -21.18
N LEU A 273 -10.54 -4.45 -20.53
CA LEU A 273 -11.68 -5.21 -20.00
C LEU A 273 -12.49 -4.36 -19.03
N ASN A 274 -11.83 -3.78 -18.02
CA ASN A 274 -12.51 -3.02 -16.99
C ASN A 274 -13.24 -1.78 -17.57
N ALA A 275 -12.59 -1.08 -18.50
CA ALA A 275 -13.20 0.07 -19.19
C ALA A 275 -14.44 -0.29 -20.01
N LEU A 276 -14.52 -1.51 -20.53
CA LEU A 276 -15.67 -1.98 -21.29
C LEU A 276 -16.83 -2.42 -20.39
N LEU A 277 -16.55 -2.83 -19.14
CA LEU A 277 -17.59 -3.24 -18.19
C LEU A 277 -18.53 -2.09 -17.79
N ASP A 278 -18.07 -0.84 -17.92
CA ASP A 278 -18.90 0.36 -17.75
C ASP A 278 -20.10 0.42 -18.72
N PHE A 279 -20.05 -0.33 -19.83
CA PHE A 279 -21.11 -0.39 -20.84
C PHE A 279 -22.04 -1.60 -20.70
N VAL A 280 -21.85 -2.43 -19.69
CA VAL A 280 -22.87 -3.43 -19.36
C VAL A 280 -24.11 -2.68 -18.85
N PRO A 281 -25.34 -2.99 -19.32
CA PRO A 281 -26.55 -2.31 -18.86
C PRO A 281 -26.76 -2.49 -17.35
N LEU A 282 -27.17 -1.44 -16.63
CA LEU A 282 -27.20 -1.41 -15.16
C LEU A 282 -28.17 -2.41 -14.52
N GLU A 283 -29.19 -2.84 -15.26
CA GLU A 283 -30.14 -3.88 -14.85
C GLU A 283 -29.54 -5.29 -14.90
N GLN A 284 -28.38 -5.47 -15.54
CA GLN A 284 -27.72 -6.77 -15.63
C GLN A 284 -26.96 -7.09 -14.34
N ARG A 285 -26.81 -8.39 -14.07
CA ARG A 285 -25.95 -8.87 -13.00
C ARG A 285 -24.56 -9.17 -13.53
N ILE A 286 -23.54 -8.71 -12.83
CA ILE A 286 -22.14 -9.02 -13.16
C ILE A 286 -21.57 -9.97 -12.11
N ILE A 287 -20.93 -11.04 -12.56
CA ILE A 287 -20.13 -11.94 -11.70
C ILE A 287 -18.71 -11.93 -12.24
N THR A 288 -17.75 -11.47 -11.44
CA THR A 288 -16.32 -11.55 -11.80
C THR A 288 -15.67 -12.72 -11.08
N VAL A 289 -14.76 -13.42 -11.76
CA VAL A 289 -13.96 -14.50 -11.19
C VAL A 289 -12.50 -14.23 -11.49
N GLU A 290 -11.70 -13.96 -10.45
CA GLU A 290 -10.32 -13.50 -10.59
C GLU A 290 -9.38 -14.27 -9.65
N ASP A 291 -8.10 -14.44 -10.02
CA ASP A 291 -7.10 -14.96 -9.07
C ASP A 291 -6.67 -13.90 -8.05
N THR A 292 -6.67 -12.64 -8.48
CA THR A 292 -6.37 -11.46 -7.67
C THR A 292 -7.33 -10.40 -8.14
N LYS A 293 -8.01 -9.72 -7.21
CA LYS A 293 -8.94 -8.65 -7.56
C LYS A 293 -8.21 -7.54 -8.32
N GLU A 294 -8.50 -7.37 -9.59
CA GLU A 294 -7.99 -6.29 -10.45
C GLU A 294 -9.13 -5.45 -11.05
N LEU A 295 -10.32 -6.04 -11.24
CA LEU A 295 -11.51 -5.33 -11.74
C LEU A 295 -12.18 -4.49 -10.64
N ASP A 296 -12.63 -3.31 -11.04
CA ASP A 296 -13.42 -2.39 -10.22
C ASP A 296 -14.56 -1.84 -11.05
N ILE A 297 -15.80 -2.15 -10.65
CA ILE A 297 -17.00 -1.85 -11.42
C ILE A 297 -17.97 -1.02 -10.55
N PRO A 298 -17.59 0.22 -10.17
CA PRO A 298 -18.31 0.99 -9.17
C PRO A 298 -19.72 1.41 -9.60
N LEU A 299 -20.02 1.41 -10.90
CA LEU A 299 -21.34 1.75 -11.44
C LEU A 299 -22.40 0.66 -11.24
N HIS A 300 -21.98 -0.59 -11.01
CA HIS A 300 -22.87 -1.74 -10.97
C HIS A 300 -23.12 -2.20 -9.54
N GLU A 301 -24.31 -1.89 -9.00
CA GLU A 301 -24.71 -2.37 -7.66
C GLU A 301 -24.92 -3.89 -7.63
N ASN A 302 -25.41 -4.48 -8.72
CA ASN A 302 -25.65 -5.93 -8.85
C ASN A 302 -24.39 -6.68 -9.30
N TRP A 303 -23.28 -6.46 -8.59
CA TRP A 303 -21.98 -7.06 -8.85
C TRP A 303 -21.56 -8.04 -7.75
N VAL A 304 -21.16 -9.25 -8.16
CA VAL A 304 -20.57 -10.26 -7.29
C VAL A 304 -19.10 -10.49 -7.66
N PRO A 305 -18.15 -9.94 -6.88
CA PRO A 305 -16.73 -10.24 -7.05
C PRO A 305 -16.35 -11.56 -6.38
N LEU A 306 -15.85 -12.52 -7.14
CA LEU A 306 -15.33 -13.79 -6.65
C LEU A 306 -13.82 -13.85 -6.90
N ILE A 307 -13.07 -14.27 -5.87
CA ILE A 307 -11.63 -14.47 -5.97
C ILE A 307 -11.25 -15.91 -5.63
N THR A 308 -10.25 -16.46 -6.33
CA THR A 308 -9.69 -17.77 -5.97
C THR A 308 -9.03 -17.70 -4.60
N ARG A 309 -8.92 -18.86 -3.96
CA ARG A 309 -8.28 -18.97 -2.64
C ARG A 309 -7.34 -20.16 -2.64
N PRO A 310 -6.04 -19.97 -2.39
CA PRO A 310 -5.13 -21.10 -2.25
C PRO A 310 -5.53 -21.95 -1.03
N GLY A 311 -5.30 -23.25 -1.13
CA GLY A 311 -5.50 -24.16 -0.01
C GLY A 311 -4.53 -23.86 1.12
N THR A 312 -4.98 -24.06 2.35
CA THR A 312 -4.12 -24.05 3.54
C THR A 312 -4.26 -25.38 4.27
N ARG A 313 -3.52 -25.58 5.37
CA ARG A 313 -3.62 -26.79 6.18
C ARG A 313 -5.05 -27.10 6.64
N ASP A 314 -5.83 -26.06 6.91
CA ASP A 314 -7.16 -26.16 7.51
C ASP A 314 -8.30 -25.87 6.51
N CYS A 315 -7.96 -25.58 5.25
CA CYS A 315 -8.92 -25.10 4.26
C CYS A 315 -8.58 -25.60 2.86
N LYS A 316 -9.58 -26.15 2.15
CA LYS A 316 -9.42 -26.53 0.74
C LYS A 316 -9.18 -25.31 -0.14
N ALA A 317 -8.38 -25.50 -1.19
CA ALA A 317 -8.28 -24.52 -2.26
C ALA A 317 -9.66 -24.28 -2.90
N VAL A 318 -9.88 -23.07 -3.38
CA VAL A 318 -11.04 -22.69 -4.20
C VAL A 318 -10.47 -22.20 -5.52
N THR A 319 -10.71 -22.96 -6.58
CA THR A 319 -10.13 -22.73 -7.91
C THR A 319 -11.04 -21.89 -8.79
N MET A 320 -10.49 -21.32 -9.86
CA MET A 320 -11.26 -20.56 -10.85
C MET A 320 -12.35 -21.42 -11.53
N ASP A 321 -12.06 -22.70 -11.80
CA ASP A 321 -13.05 -23.63 -12.37
C ASP A 321 -14.24 -23.87 -11.41
N GLU A 322 -13.99 -24.04 -10.12
CA GLU A 322 -15.05 -24.20 -9.12
C GLU A 322 -15.93 -22.95 -9.01
N LEU A 323 -15.31 -21.76 -8.99
CA LEU A 323 -16.03 -20.50 -8.95
C LEU A 323 -16.84 -20.27 -10.22
N LEU A 324 -16.29 -20.59 -11.40
CA LEU A 324 -16.99 -20.48 -12.67
C LEU A 324 -18.20 -21.43 -12.73
N ARG A 325 -18.04 -22.69 -12.30
CA ARG A 325 -19.17 -23.64 -12.20
C ARG A 325 -20.25 -23.16 -11.22
N ASN A 326 -19.83 -22.53 -10.13
CA ASN A 326 -20.76 -21.96 -9.16
C ASN A 326 -21.52 -20.77 -9.77
N ALA A 327 -20.83 -19.87 -10.49
CA ALA A 327 -21.43 -18.71 -11.13
C ALA A 327 -22.57 -19.07 -12.09
N LEU A 328 -22.52 -20.23 -12.75
CA LEU A 328 -23.59 -20.74 -13.62
C LEU A 328 -24.90 -21.08 -12.88
N ARG A 329 -24.89 -21.12 -11.54
CA ARG A 329 -26.05 -21.42 -10.68
C ARG A 329 -26.53 -20.20 -9.91
N MET A 330 -25.86 -19.06 -10.05
CA MET A 330 -26.07 -17.88 -9.23
C MET A 330 -27.21 -17.04 -9.74
#